data_AF-A0AAQ4DI06-F1
#
_entry.id   AF-A0AAQ4DI06-F1
#
_cell.length_a   1.000
_cell.length_b   1.000
_cell.length_c   1.000
_cell.angle_alpha   90.00
_cell.angle_beta   90.00
_cell.angle_gamma   90.00
#
_symmetry.space_group_name_H-M   'P 1'
#
loop_
_entity.id
_entity.type
_entity.pdbx_description
1 polymer ?
#
loop_
_entity_poly.entity_id
_entity_poly.type
_entity_poly.pdbx_seq_one_letter_code
_entity_poly.pdbx_strand_id
1 'polypeptide(L)'
;METEGPYPDSAYALLNLVGQPSVQQFPYRGFAIVPVDGSRRDAIKVTERAEVAKRPLWLVFTGMGCQWKGMARQMMQFDVFSRCIRKSADVLKQFDMDLIEMVTSGNGVNNSIASVLAAIAAVQPILRRSLGSGATCLGLMKRDSDNPTHFLNSLGKLHTLGVRLNVSSLYPPVPWPVPRGTPPISHLVSWDHSKRWTVAKWNDFAGSGQSAEDVVEVDLEASNVDAYMTGHELDGRIIFPAAGYFVLAWKYLAKRSGKPYKEVPVIFEDMIFHRAIILSKSGPIRFLVSIMRTSGEFEISEAGKVAASGRIRMAEEREVVLEKEPPGPPAQVVGFELDANDIYKELRLRGYEYSGKFQSILKADLQGGDPKKKTEYAFLNVQTRGDLSTLQWFASPLSCTIPVSSTLCSVYYAPLNFHDVMLATGKIAPEALS
;
A
#
# COMPACT_ATOMS: atom_id res chain seq x y z
N MET A 1 10.49 -30.33 -13.27
CA MET A 1 10.64 -31.25 -14.40
C MET A 1 11.15 -30.44 -15.58
N GLU A 2 12.46 -30.22 -15.72
CA GLU A 2 13.46 -31.20 -16.15
C GLU A 2 13.23 -31.69 -17.59
N THR A 3 13.48 -30.81 -18.56
CA THR A 3 13.98 -31.23 -19.88
C THR A 3 15.07 -30.25 -20.30
N GLU A 4 16.22 -30.35 -19.62
CA GLU A 4 17.46 -29.65 -19.99
C GLU A 4 18.19 -30.43 -21.08
N GLY A 5 17.58 -30.51 -22.25
CA GLY A 5 18.24 -30.98 -23.47
C GLY A 5 18.29 -29.86 -24.50
N PRO A 6 19.28 -29.85 -25.41
CA PRO A 6 19.23 -28.97 -26.56
C PRO A 6 17.97 -29.27 -27.38
N TYR A 7 17.14 -28.26 -27.60
CA TYR A 7 15.97 -28.37 -28.47
C TYR A 7 16.42 -28.39 -29.94
N PRO A 8 15.62 -28.93 -30.87
CA PRO A 8 15.92 -28.78 -32.28
C PRO A 8 15.88 -27.29 -32.68
N ASP A 9 16.67 -26.90 -33.68
CA ASP A 9 16.75 -25.52 -34.17
C ASP A 9 15.37 -24.92 -34.51
N SER A 10 14.43 -25.76 -34.96
CA SER A 10 13.04 -25.36 -35.21
C SER A 10 12.29 -24.88 -33.96
N ALA A 11 12.53 -25.49 -32.80
CA ALA A 11 11.94 -25.08 -31.54
C ALA A 11 12.59 -23.79 -31.01
N TYR A 12 13.91 -23.62 -31.15
CA TYR A 12 14.59 -22.36 -30.82
C TYR A 12 14.13 -21.20 -31.72
N ALA A 13 13.93 -21.46 -33.01
CA ALA A 13 13.38 -20.46 -33.94
C ALA A 13 11.96 -20.01 -33.53
N LEU A 14 11.11 -20.93 -33.10
CA LEU A 14 9.78 -20.61 -32.55
C LEU A 14 9.86 -19.78 -31.25
N LEU A 15 10.75 -20.15 -30.31
CA LEU A 15 10.94 -19.40 -29.06
C LEU A 15 11.42 -17.96 -29.32
N ASN A 16 12.36 -17.79 -30.25
CA ASN A 16 12.85 -16.47 -30.65
C ASN A 16 11.77 -15.59 -31.27
N LEU A 17 10.75 -16.19 -31.90
CA LEU A 17 9.60 -15.48 -32.46
C LEU A 17 8.58 -15.09 -31.37
N VAL A 18 8.30 -15.99 -30.43
CA VAL A 18 7.37 -15.75 -29.30
C VAL A 18 7.94 -14.77 -28.26
N GLY A 19 9.25 -14.59 -28.19
CA GLY A 19 9.91 -13.63 -27.27
C GLY A 19 9.87 -12.14 -27.69
N GLN A 20 9.33 -11.82 -28.88
CA GLN A 20 9.30 -10.45 -29.44
C GLN A 20 8.11 -9.52 -29.10
N PRO A 21 7.03 -9.92 -28.38
CA PRO A 21 5.95 -9.03 -27.95
C PRO A 21 6.41 -7.80 -27.17
N SER A 22 5.53 -6.83 -26.90
CA SER A 22 5.92 -5.58 -26.19
C SER A 22 6.24 -5.82 -24.71
N VAL A 23 7.10 -4.97 -24.13
CA VAL A 23 7.43 -4.98 -22.67
C VAL A 23 6.18 -4.75 -21.79
N GLN A 24 5.13 -4.14 -22.35
CA GLN A 24 3.86 -3.92 -21.64
C GLN A 24 3.06 -5.22 -21.48
N GLN A 25 3.10 -6.09 -22.49
CA GLN A 25 2.40 -7.38 -22.46
C GLN A 25 3.21 -8.44 -21.72
N PHE A 26 4.53 -8.43 -21.89
CA PHE A 26 5.47 -9.36 -21.24
C PHE A 26 6.48 -8.56 -20.42
N PRO A 27 6.20 -8.31 -19.13
CA PRO A 27 7.04 -7.48 -18.26
C PRO A 27 8.33 -8.19 -17.81
N TYR A 28 8.39 -9.51 -17.92
CA TYR A 28 9.59 -10.31 -17.66
C TYR A 28 10.20 -10.75 -18.99
N ARG A 29 11.50 -10.55 -19.13
CA ARG A 29 12.28 -10.99 -20.29
C ARG A 29 13.46 -11.80 -19.83
N GLY A 30 13.84 -12.78 -20.65
CA GLY A 30 15.00 -13.59 -20.37
C GLY A 30 15.64 -14.12 -21.65
N PHE A 31 16.83 -14.64 -21.48
CA PHE A 31 17.55 -15.36 -22.53
C PHE A 31 18.28 -16.56 -21.92
N ALA A 32 18.52 -17.55 -22.76
CA ALA A 32 19.31 -18.73 -22.42
C ALA A 32 20.43 -18.89 -23.46
N ILE A 33 21.65 -19.14 -22.99
CA ILE A 33 22.77 -19.57 -23.85
C ILE A 33 22.98 -21.05 -23.56
N VAL A 34 22.71 -21.89 -24.57
CA VAL A 34 22.77 -23.35 -24.46
C VAL A 34 23.97 -23.86 -25.27
N PRO A 35 24.87 -24.65 -24.69
CA PRO A 35 25.98 -25.25 -25.42
C PRO A 35 25.48 -26.31 -26.42
N VAL A 36 26.06 -26.30 -27.63
CA VAL A 36 25.69 -27.19 -28.74
C VAL A 36 26.02 -28.66 -28.44
N ASP A 37 27.09 -28.91 -27.68
CA ASP A 37 27.62 -30.27 -27.45
C ASP A 37 26.83 -31.08 -26.43
N GLY A 38 25.73 -30.56 -25.88
CA GLY A 38 24.93 -31.25 -24.86
C GLY A 38 25.68 -31.57 -23.55
N SER A 39 26.96 -31.17 -23.45
CA SER A 39 27.73 -31.23 -22.21
C SER A 39 27.00 -30.41 -21.16
N ARG A 40 26.73 -31.00 -19.98
CA ARG A 40 26.11 -30.37 -18.80
C ARG A 40 26.97 -29.23 -18.21
N ARG A 41 27.43 -28.28 -19.03
CA ARG A 41 27.81 -26.96 -18.55
C ARG A 41 26.50 -26.18 -18.40
N ASP A 42 26.29 -25.63 -17.21
CA ASP A 42 25.06 -24.91 -16.86
C ASP A 42 24.74 -23.88 -17.95
N ALA A 43 23.57 -24.03 -18.57
CA ALA A 43 23.09 -23.05 -19.52
C ALA A 43 22.97 -21.68 -18.83
N ILE A 44 23.51 -20.63 -19.43
CA ILE A 44 23.41 -19.29 -18.86
C ILE A 44 21.97 -18.83 -19.05
N LYS A 45 21.19 -18.84 -17.97
CA LYS A 45 19.80 -18.38 -17.94
C LYS A 45 19.73 -17.08 -17.17
N VAL A 46 19.22 -16.03 -17.82
CA VAL A 46 18.98 -14.74 -17.18
C VAL A 46 17.52 -14.38 -17.39
N THR A 47 16.85 -13.95 -16.33
CA THR A 47 15.48 -13.43 -16.38
C THR A 47 15.42 -12.17 -15.53
N GLU A 48 15.02 -11.08 -16.15
CA GLU A 48 14.95 -9.76 -15.52
C GLU A 48 13.60 -9.12 -15.84
N ARG A 49 13.14 -8.28 -14.91
CA ARG A 49 11.97 -7.43 -15.16
C ARG A 49 12.38 -6.29 -16.09
N ALA A 50 11.79 -6.24 -17.27
CA ALA A 50 12.03 -5.17 -18.21
C ALA A 50 11.32 -3.90 -17.74
N GLU A 51 12.04 -2.78 -17.73
CA GLU A 51 11.46 -1.49 -17.37
C GLU A 51 10.56 -0.96 -18.48
N VAL A 52 9.38 -0.45 -18.10
CA VAL A 52 8.41 0.12 -19.05
C VAL A 52 8.91 1.47 -19.60
N ALA A 53 9.76 2.17 -18.86
CA ALA A 53 10.37 3.43 -19.30
C ALA A 53 11.43 3.17 -20.38
N LYS A 54 11.30 3.86 -21.53
CA LYS A 54 12.32 3.82 -22.59
C LYS A 54 13.62 4.41 -22.07
N ARG A 55 14.57 3.58 -21.67
CA ARG A 55 15.94 4.01 -21.43
C ARG A 55 16.64 4.28 -22.77
N PRO A 56 17.34 5.41 -22.94
CA PRO A 56 18.09 5.64 -24.17
C PRO A 56 19.21 4.59 -24.23
N LEU A 57 19.14 3.71 -25.23
CA LEU A 57 20.16 2.71 -25.48
C LEU A 57 21.34 3.38 -26.19
N TRP A 58 22.48 3.44 -25.51
CA TRP A 58 23.73 3.93 -26.09
C TRP A 58 24.67 2.74 -26.34
N LEU A 59 24.69 2.26 -27.59
CA LEU A 59 25.66 1.27 -28.03
C LEU A 59 26.99 1.97 -28.30
N VAL A 60 27.86 2.02 -27.30
CA VAL A 60 29.23 2.51 -27.48
C VAL A 60 30.05 1.38 -28.10
N PHE A 61 30.06 1.33 -29.43
CA PHE A 61 30.95 0.46 -30.18
C PHE A 61 32.39 0.97 -30.06
N THR A 62 33.13 0.51 -29.06
CA THR A 62 34.58 0.51 -29.18
C THR A 62 34.93 -0.64 -30.13
N GLY A 63 34.87 -0.37 -31.43
CA GLY A 63 35.31 -1.34 -32.42
C GLY A 63 36.71 -1.81 -32.04
N MET A 64 36.88 -3.12 -31.84
CA MET A 64 38.21 -3.70 -31.94
C MET A 64 38.58 -3.64 -33.42
N GLY A 65 39.32 -2.59 -33.75
CA GLY A 65 39.68 -2.22 -35.11
C GLY A 65 39.84 -0.72 -35.21
N CYS A 66 41.05 -0.24 -34.90
CA CYS A 66 41.61 1.04 -35.36
C CYS A 66 40.63 2.23 -35.39
N GLN A 67 40.34 2.86 -34.24
CA GLN A 67 39.81 4.22 -34.30
C GLN A 67 40.86 5.13 -34.92
N TRP A 68 40.49 5.77 -36.03
CA TRP A 68 41.38 6.63 -36.79
C TRP A 68 41.72 7.91 -36.01
N LYS A 69 42.97 8.37 -36.18
CA LYS A 69 43.52 9.55 -35.54
C LYS A 69 42.61 10.76 -35.81
N GLY A 70 42.17 11.43 -34.75
CA GLY A 70 41.25 12.58 -34.84
C GLY A 70 39.77 12.27 -34.59
N MET A 71 39.37 11.03 -34.30
CA MET A 71 37.98 10.69 -33.97
C MET A 71 37.44 11.52 -32.78
N ALA A 72 38.26 11.74 -31.74
CA ALA A 72 37.84 12.52 -30.58
C ALA A 72 37.67 14.02 -30.91
N ARG A 73 38.28 14.53 -31.99
CA ARG A 73 38.21 15.96 -32.38
C ARG A 73 36.77 16.42 -32.57
N GLN A 74 35.95 15.62 -33.26
CA GLN A 74 34.54 15.92 -33.47
C GLN A 74 33.71 15.74 -32.18
N MET A 75 34.12 14.83 -31.29
CA MET A 75 33.44 14.60 -30.01
C MET A 75 33.75 15.66 -28.94
N MET A 76 34.86 16.41 -29.08
CA MET A 76 35.24 17.51 -28.18
C MET A 76 34.23 18.67 -28.16
N GLN A 77 33.31 18.72 -29.14
CA GLN A 77 32.20 19.67 -29.16
C GLN A 77 31.12 19.39 -28.10
N PHE A 78 31.09 18.17 -27.54
CA PHE A 78 30.15 17.82 -26.47
C PHE A 78 30.75 18.16 -25.10
N ASP A 79 30.11 19.06 -24.34
CA ASP A 79 30.64 19.63 -23.09
C ASP A 79 30.97 18.59 -22.01
N VAL A 80 30.19 17.52 -21.94
CA VAL A 80 30.43 16.43 -20.97
C VAL A 80 31.68 15.65 -21.36
N PHE A 81 31.84 15.35 -22.64
CA PHE A 81 33.00 14.62 -23.16
C PHE A 81 34.29 15.44 -23.01
N SER A 82 34.25 16.71 -23.41
CA SER A 82 35.38 17.64 -23.34
C SER A 82 35.91 17.83 -21.91
N ARG A 83 35.02 18.02 -20.93
CA ARG A 83 35.40 18.16 -19.51
C ARG A 83 36.06 16.90 -18.96
N CYS A 84 35.56 15.72 -19.31
CA CYS A 84 36.08 14.47 -18.79
C CYS A 84 37.46 14.13 -19.37
N ILE A 85 37.67 14.39 -20.66
CA ILE A 85 38.98 14.19 -21.30
C ILE A 85 40.00 15.16 -20.71
N ARG A 86 39.67 16.45 -20.53
CA ARG A 86 40.59 17.43 -19.90
C ARG A 86 40.98 17.04 -18.48
N LYS A 87 40.00 16.63 -17.67
CA LYS A 87 40.26 16.14 -16.30
C LYS A 87 41.20 14.94 -16.28
N SER A 88 41.08 14.05 -17.26
CA SER A 88 41.96 12.87 -17.38
C SER A 88 43.34 13.25 -17.90
N ALA A 89 43.41 14.22 -18.83
CA ALA A 89 44.66 14.77 -19.32
C ALA A 89 45.47 15.43 -18.18
N ASP A 90 44.81 16.18 -17.29
CA ASP A 90 45.47 16.80 -16.14
C ASP A 90 46.10 15.77 -15.18
N VAL A 91 45.47 14.60 -15.03
CA VAL A 91 46.02 13.50 -14.23
C VAL A 91 47.18 12.79 -14.95
N LEU A 92 47.17 12.75 -16.28
CA LEU A 92 48.21 12.07 -17.06
C LEU A 92 49.43 12.94 -17.38
N LYS A 93 49.32 14.27 -17.24
CA LYS A 93 50.45 15.21 -17.35
C LYS A 93 51.62 14.87 -16.43
N GLN A 94 51.35 14.32 -15.24
CA GLN A 94 52.39 13.92 -14.30
C GLN A 94 53.24 12.73 -14.79
N PHE A 95 52.78 12.02 -15.83
CA PHE A 95 53.46 10.88 -16.45
C PHE A 95 54.00 11.23 -17.85
N ASP A 96 54.13 12.52 -18.16
CA ASP A 96 54.64 13.01 -19.46
C ASP A 96 53.81 12.55 -20.67
N MET A 97 52.50 12.36 -20.47
CA MET A 97 51.56 11.95 -21.51
C MET A 97 50.57 13.07 -21.84
N ASP A 98 50.70 13.66 -23.04
CA ASP A 98 49.70 14.61 -23.56
C ASP A 98 48.50 13.86 -24.17
N LEU A 99 47.52 13.56 -23.32
CA LEU A 99 46.30 12.87 -23.72
C LEU A 99 45.49 13.66 -24.76
N ILE A 100 45.46 14.99 -24.70
CA ILE A 100 44.64 15.82 -25.60
C ILE A 100 45.23 15.79 -27.00
N GLU A 101 46.55 15.98 -27.09
CA GLU A 101 47.26 15.88 -28.36
C GLU A 101 47.14 14.46 -28.93
N MET A 102 47.30 13.43 -28.11
CA MET A 102 47.24 12.03 -28.54
C MET A 102 45.88 11.61 -29.13
N VAL A 103 44.76 12.16 -28.63
CA VAL A 103 43.41 11.81 -29.13
C VAL A 103 42.88 12.75 -30.22
N THR A 104 43.46 13.96 -30.36
CA THR A 104 42.99 14.97 -31.33
C THR A 104 43.95 15.26 -32.50
N SER A 105 45.23 14.91 -32.39
CA SER A 105 46.24 15.13 -33.45
C SER A 105 46.14 14.09 -34.56
N GLY A 106 46.45 14.51 -35.79
CA GLY A 106 46.41 13.67 -36.98
C GLY A 106 47.76 13.08 -37.40
N ASN A 107 48.88 13.54 -36.82
CA ASN A 107 50.23 13.23 -37.28
C ASN A 107 51.02 12.38 -36.29
N GLY A 108 51.85 11.48 -36.81
CA GLY A 108 52.39 10.33 -36.09
C GLY A 108 53.47 10.62 -35.07
N VAL A 109 53.24 10.16 -33.84
CA VAL A 109 54.27 9.81 -32.87
C VAL A 109 53.96 8.39 -32.35
N ASN A 110 54.97 7.51 -32.44
CA ASN A 110 55.08 6.10 -32.01
C ASN A 110 53.80 5.38 -31.52
N ASN A 111 53.17 4.68 -32.46
CA ASN A 111 52.07 3.74 -32.23
C ASN A 111 52.56 2.47 -31.50
N SER A 112 52.60 2.49 -30.18
CA SER A 112 52.49 1.24 -29.43
C SER A 112 51.02 0.84 -29.36
N ILE A 113 50.68 -0.41 -29.68
CA ILE A 113 49.34 -0.97 -29.45
C ILE A 113 48.87 -0.70 -28.00
N ALA A 114 49.81 -0.56 -27.05
CA ALA A 114 49.53 -0.22 -25.67
C ALA A 114 48.94 1.19 -25.45
N SER A 115 49.35 2.21 -26.22
CA SER A 115 48.82 3.58 -26.05
C SER A 115 47.38 3.69 -26.55
N VAL A 116 47.06 3.01 -27.66
CA VAL A 116 45.70 2.89 -28.19
C VAL A 116 44.81 2.08 -27.24
N LEU A 117 45.33 0.97 -26.69
CA LEU A 117 44.63 0.18 -25.66
C LEU A 117 44.40 0.97 -24.37
N ALA A 118 45.36 1.78 -23.93
CA ALA A 118 45.25 2.62 -22.74
C ALA A 118 44.18 3.72 -22.93
N ALA A 119 44.11 4.34 -24.11
CA ALA A 119 43.07 5.33 -24.43
C ALA A 119 41.67 4.70 -24.43
N ILE A 120 41.49 3.52 -25.04
CA ILE A 120 40.21 2.79 -25.06
C ILE A 120 39.81 2.35 -23.64
N ALA A 121 40.76 1.79 -22.88
CA ALA A 121 40.55 1.33 -21.51
C ALA A 121 40.26 2.49 -20.53
N ALA A 122 40.72 3.72 -20.82
CA ALA A 122 40.41 4.90 -20.04
C ALA A 122 39.03 5.50 -20.37
N VAL A 123 38.64 5.51 -21.65
CA VAL A 123 37.38 6.12 -22.10
C VAL A 123 36.14 5.35 -21.61
N GLN A 124 36.18 4.01 -21.58
CA GLN A 124 35.04 3.21 -21.16
C GLN A 124 34.63 3.42 -19.67
N PRO A 125 35.55 3.40 -18.68
CA PRO A 125 35.25 3.75 -17.29
C PRO A 125 34.76 5.19 -17.11
N ILE A 126 35.36 6.14 -17.85
CA ILE A 126 34.98 7.55 -17.78
C ILE A 126 33.56 7.74 -18.31
N LEU A 127 33.22 7.17 -19.48
CA LEU A 127 31.85 7.20 -20.02
C LEU A 127 30.84 6.60 -19.06
N ARG A 128 31.14 5.43 -18.47
CA ARG A 128 30.28 4.80 -17.46
C ARG A 128 30.06 5.72 -16.26
N ARG A 129 31.09 6.42 -15.80
CA ARG A 129 31.01 7.34 -14.66
C ARG A 129 30.26 8.63 -15.00
N SER A 130 30.41 9.14 -16.22
CA SER A 130 29.78 10.38 -16.67
C SER A 130 28.30 10.22 -17.06
N LEU A 131 27.89 9.04 -17.54
CA LEU A 131 26.51 8.76 -17.92
C LEU A 131 25.60 8.40 -16.73
N GLY A 132 26.19 8.10 -15.56
CA GLY A 132 25.44 7.78 -14.33
C GLY A 132 24.64 6.47 -14.41
N SER A 133 23.72 6.27 -13.46
CA SER A 133 22.87 5.06 -13.37
C SER A 133 21.79 4.96 -14.46
N GLY A 134 21.59 6.02 -15.25
CA GLY A 134 20.57 6.10 -16.30
C GLY A 134 20.97 5.45 -17.63
N ALA A 135 22.24 5.12 -17.85
CA ALA A 135 22.73 4.50 -19.08
C ALA A 135 23.30 3.10 -18.83
N THR A 136 23.01 2.16 -19.74
CA THR A 136 23.56 0.80 -19.68
C THR A 136 24.63 0.63 -20.75
N CYS A 137 25.89 0.43 -20.33
CA CYS A 137 27.02 0.24 -21.24
C CYS A 137 27.43 -1.24 -21.31
N LEU A 138 27.09 -1.92 -22.40
CA LEU A 138 27.42 -3.32 -22.63
C LEU A 138 28.68 -3.45 -23.50
N GLY A 139 29.62 -4.30 -23.08
CA GLY A 139 30.79 -4.66 -23.88
C GLY A 139 30.49 -5.88 -24.74
N LEU A 140 30.90 -5.88 -26.01
CA LEU A 140 30.63 -7.01 -26.91
C LEU A 140 31.70 -8.10 -26.86
N MET A 141 32.91 -7.76 -26.39
CA MET A 141 34.05 -8.68 -26.28
C MET A 141 34.86 -8.34 -25.04
N LYS A 142 35.55 -9.33 -24.47
CA LYS A 142 36.36 -9.19 -23.25
C LYS A 142 37.70 -9.91 -23.42
N ARG A 143 38.79 -9.24 -23.03
CA ARG A 143 40.13 -9.85 -23.03
C ARG A 143 40.16 -11.04 -22.08
N ASP A 144 40.86 -12.11 -22.48
CA ASP A 144 41.05 -13.34 -21.70
C ASP A 144 39.73 -14.03 -21.31
N SER A 145 38.74 -14.04 -22.21
CA SER A 145 37.42 -14.64 -22.02
C SER A 145 36.94 -15.34 -23.28
N ASP A 146 35.96 -16.24 -23.13
CA ASP A 146 35.21 -16.82 -24.25
C ASP A 146 34.34 -15.73 -24.92
N ASN A 147 34.84 -15.18 -26.03
CA ASN A 147 34.23 -14.05 -26.74
C ASN A 147 32.88 -14.41 -27.39
N PRO A 148 32.70 -15.57 -28.06
CA PRO A 148 31.38 -16.01 -28.51
C PRO A 148 30.31 -16.00 -27.41
N THR A 149 30.58 -16.62 -26.27
CA THR A 149 29.64 -16.62 -25.13
C THR A 149 29.42 -15.22 -24.57
N HIS A 150 30.47 -14.41 -24.47
CA HIS A 150 30.37 -13.03 -24.00
C HIS A 150 29.51 -12.16 -24.93
N PHE A 151 29.65 -12.33 -26.24
CA PHE A 151 28.87 -11.63 -27.25
C PHE A 151 27.39 -11.99 -27.17
N LEU A 152 27.07 -13.28 -27.10
CA LEU A 152 25.69 -13.77 -26.92
C LEU A 152 25.07 -13.28 -25.60
N ASN A 153 25.85 -13.22 -24.52
CA ASN A 153 25.41 -12.69 -23.23
C ASN A 153 25.08 -11.20 -23.31
N SER A 154 25.87 -10.42 -24.05
CA SER A 154 25.59 -9.00 -24.27
C SER A 154 24.37 -8.76 -25.16
N LEU A 155 24.15 -9.60 -26.18
CA LEU A 155 22.89 -9.58 -26.95
C LEU A 155 21.68 -9.95 -26.08
N GLY A 156 21.82 -10.96 -25.23
CA GLY A 156 20.81 -11.34 -24.26
C GLY A 156 20.43 -10.19 -23.32
N LYS A 157 21.41 -9.45 -22.81
CA LYS A 157 21.18 -8.25 -21.99
C LYS A 157 20.51 -7.12 -22.76
N LEU A 158 20.82 -6.94 -24.05
CA LEU A 158 20.06 -6.01 -24.89
C LEU A 158 18.59 -6.41 -25.00
N HIS A 159 18.32 -7.71 -25.09
CA HIS A 159 16.94 -8.22 -25.10
C HIS A 159 16.22 -7.97 -23.77
N THR A 160 16.87 -8.15 -22.61
CA THR A 160 16.25 -7.86 -21.30
C THR A 160 15.90 -6.38 -21.13
N LEU A 161 16.67 -5.48 -21.75
CA LEU A 161 16.39 -4.04 -21.81
C LEU A 161 15.22 -3.66 -22.75
N GLY A 162 14.61 -4.62 -23.44
CA GLY A 162 13.46 -4.40 -24.32
C GLY A 162 13.82 -4.03 -25.76
N VAL A 163 15.08 -4.20 -26.17
CA VAL A 163 15.51 -4.01 -27.57
C VAL A 163 15.03 -5.19 -28.41
N ARG A 164 14.39 -4.92 -29.55
CA ARG A 164 14.02 -5.96 -30.53
C ARG A 164 15.27 -6.36 -31.30
N LEU A 165 15.71 -7.60 -31.09
CA LEU A 165 16.86 -8.17 -31.77
C LEU A 165 16.38 -9.24 -32.75
N ASN A 166 16.87 -9.17 -33.99
CA ASN A 166 16.73 -10.25 -34.95
C ASN A 166 17.98 -11.12 -34.89
N VAL A 167 17.89 -12.21 -34.13
CA VAL A 167 18.99 -13.19 -33.98
C VAL A 167 19.03 -14.23 -35.10
N SER A 168 18.05 -14.22 -36.01
CA SER A 168 17.94 -15.21 -37.10
C SER A 168 19.15 -15.18 -38.04
N SER A 169 19.86 -14.04 -38.13
CA SER A 169 21.06 -13.90 -38.94
C SER A 169 22.31 -14.55 -38.33
N LEU A 170 22.25 -14.96 -37.06
CA LEU A 170 23.38 -15.61 -36.35
C LEU A 170 23.40 -17.13 -36.53
N TYR A 171 22.32 -17.71 -37.05
CA TYR A 171 22.14 -19.16 -37.20
C TYR A 171 21.69 -19.49 -38.64
N PRO A 172 21.86 -20.73 -39.09
CA PRO A 172 21.33 -21.16 -40.39
C PRO A 172 19.81 -20.92 -40.50
N PRO A 173 19.30 -20.56 -41.68
CA PRO A 173 17.88 -20.31 -41.86
C PRO A 173 17.07 -21.60 -41.65
N VAL A 174 16.09 -21.54 -40.75
CA VAL A 174 15.17 -22.64 -40.50
C VAL A 174 14.04 -22.62 -41.54
N PRO A 175 13.75 -23.75 -42.22
CA PRO A 175 12.65 -23.83 -43.18
C PRO A 175 11.30 -23.76 -42.47
N TRP A 176 10.39 -22.94 -43.01
CA TRP A 176 9.02 -22.81 -42.55
C TRP A 176 8.05 -23.44 -43.55
N PRO A 177 6.99 -24.15 -43.10
CA PRO A 177 6.60 -24.43 -41.71
C PRO A 177 7.54 -25.42 -41.01
N VAL A 178 7.62 -25.36 -39.68
CA VAL A 178 8.48 -26.27 -38.90
C VAL A 178 8.04 -27.74 -39.04
N PRO A 179 8.97 -28.71 -38.93
CA PRO A 179 8.65 -30.14 -39.00
C PRO A 179 7.64 -30.59 -37.92
N ARG A 180 6.82 -31.59 -38.25
CA ARG A 180 5.81 -32.19 -37.33
C ARG A 180 6.39 -32.71 -36.02
N GLY A 181 7.68 -33.08 -35.98
CA GLY A 181 8.38 -33.55 -34.79
C GLY A 181 8.89 -32.44 -33.86
N THR A 182 8.63 -31.16 -34.18
CA THR A 182 9.08 -30.03 -33.34
C THR A 182 8.29 -30.01 -32.03
N PRO A 183 8.96 -30.04 -30.85
CA PRO A 183 8.28 -30.02 -29.56
C PRO A 183 7.39 -28.78 -29.36
N PRO A 184 6.24 -28.91 -28.65
CA PRO A 184 5.40 -27.77 -28.34
C PRO A 184 6.07 -26.84 -27.34
N ILE A 185 6.07 -25.53 -27.58
CA ILE A 185 6.76 -24.55 -26.73
C ILE A 185 5.89 -23.98 -25.58
N SER A 186 4.61 -24.34 -25.49
CA SER A 186 3.66 -23.76 -24.52
C SER A 186 4.07 -23.93 -23.06
N HIS A 187 4.67 -25.07 -22.73
CA HIS A 187 5.15 -25.40 -21.38
C HIS A 187 6.35 -24.57 -20.93
N LEU A 188 7.05 -23.91 -21.86
CA LEU A 188 8.18 -23.02 -21.57
C LEU A 188 7.73 -21.59 -21.26
N VAL A 189 6.45 -21.26 -21.49
CA VAL A 189 5.88 -19.94 -21.23
C VAL A 189 5.09 -19.99 -19.93
N SER A 190 5.61 -19.31 -18.90
CA SER A 190 4.95 -19.18 -17.60
C SER A 190 4.27 -17.82 -17.44
N TRP A 191 3.17 -17.80 -16.69
CA TRP A 191 2.42 -16.59 -16.37
C TRP A 191 2.54 -16.27 -14.88
N ASP A 192 2.41 -14.98 -14.53
CA ASP A 192 2.31 -14.56 -13.13
C ASP A 192 0.91 -14.87 -12.58
N HIS A 193 0.81 -15.96 -11.83
CA HIS A 193 -0.42 -16.40 -11.16
C HIS A 193 -0.56 -15.86 -9.73
N SER A 194 0.24 -14.85 -9.32
CA SER A 194 0.14 -14.26 -7.97
C SER A 194 -1.21 -13.59 -7.72
N LYS A 195 -1.81 -13.00 -8.76
CA LYS A 195 -3.14 -12.40 -8.68
C LYS A 195 -4.21 -13.48 -8.70
N ARG A 196 -4.95 -13.57 -7.60
CA ARG A 196 -6.11 -14.47 -7.48
C ARG A 196 -7.35 -13.73 -7.97
N TRP A 197 -8.16 -14.42 -8.76
CA TRP A 197 -9.45 -13.93 -9.23
C TRP A 197 -10.55 -14.71 -8.52
N THR A 198 -11.67 -14.06 -8.25
CA THR A 198 -12.84 -14.73 -7.67
C THR A 198 -13.40 -15.69 -8.71
N VAL A 199 -13.37 -16.98 -8.38
CA VAL A 199 -14.02 -18.03 -9.17
C VAL A 199 -15.36 -18.32 -8.53
N ALA A 200 -16.43 -18.21 -9.31
CA ALA A 200 -17.77 -18.57 -8.85
C ALA A 200 -17.76 -20.01 -8.33
N LYS A 201 -18.07 -20.17 -7.05
CA LYS A 201 -18.24 -21.47 -6.39
C LYS A 201 -19.66 -21.95 -6.64
N TRP A 202 -19.89 -23.26 -6.46
CA TRP A 202 -21.23 -23.85 -6.56
C TRP A 202 -22.30 -23.07 -5.75
N ASN A 203 -21.94 -22.61 -4.56
CA ASN A 203 -22.83 -21.82 -3.69
C ASN A 203 -23.16 -20.41 -4.22
N ASP A 204 -22.39 -19.90 -5.18
CA ASP A 204 -22.64 -18.61 -5.83
C ASP A 204 -23.67 -18.73 -6.96
N PHE A 205 -23.98 -19.96 -7.41
CA PHE A 205 -25.04 -20.21 -8.39
C PHE A 205 -26.39 -20.31 -7.69
N ALA A 206 -27.37 -19.57 -8.22
CA ALA A 206 -28.71 -19.42 -7.65
C ALA A 206 -29.54 -20.72 -7.71
N GLY A 207 -29.24 -21.65 -6.79
CA GLY A 207 -30.17 -22.66 -6.26
C GLY A 207 -30.49 -22.45 -4.78
N SER A 208 -29.79 -21.51 -4.11
CA SER A 208 -29.89 -21.20 -2.68
C SER A 208 -30.78 -19.99 -2.36
N GLY A 209 -31.47 -19.42 -3.35
CA GLY A 209 -32.40 -18.29 -3.19
C GLY A 209 -33.67 -18.59 -2.36
N GLN A 210 -33.74 -19.74 -1.71
CA GLN A 210 -34.83 -20.12 -0.80
C GLN A 210 -34.36 -20.38 0.65
N SER A 211 -33.08 -20.20 0.97
CA SER A 211 -32.67 -20.32 2.37
C SER A 211 -33.11 -19.08 3.14
N ALA A 212 -33.92 -19.27 4.19
CA ALA A 212 -34.25 -18.24 5.17
C ALA A 212 -33.00 -17.79 5.96
N GLU A 213 -31.89 -18.50 5.80
CA GLU A 213 -30.64 -18.33 6.55
C GLU A 213 -29.46 -18.15 5.59
N ASP A 214 -28.56 -17.21 5.88
CA ASP A 214 -27.25 -17.06 5.21
C ASP A 214 -26.13 -17.23 6.23
N VAL A 215 -25.02 -17.82 5.79
CA VAL A 215 -23.84 -18.00 6.62
C VAL A 215 -22.78 -17.01 6.17
N VAL A 216 -22.41 -16.09 7.06
CA VAL A 216 -21.34 -15.13 6.84
C VAL A 216 -20.11 -15.56 7.63
N GLU A 217 -19.01 -15.75 6.91
CA GLU A 217 -17.72 -16.13 7.50
C GLU A 217 -16.84 -14.89 7.68
N VAL A 218 -16.33 -14.68 8.89
CA VAL A 218 -15.43 -13.59 9.26
C VAL A 218 -14.10 -14.20 9.68
N ASP A 219 -13.04 -13.91 8.93
CA ASP A 219 -11.69 -14.43 9.18
C ASP A 219 -10.69 -13.27 9.23
N LEU A 220 -10.00 -13.10 10.36
CA LEU A 220 -9.05 -12.02 10.55
C LEU A 220 -7.70 -12.27 9.85
N GLU A 221 -7.36 -13.52 9.54
CA GLU A 221 -6.06 -13.92 8.99
C GLU A 221 -6.13 -14.11 7.47
N ALA A 222 -7.13 -14.83 6.97
CA ALA A 222 -7.23 -15.17 5.55
C ALA A 222 -7.85 -14.05 4.69
N SER A 223 -8.66 -13.17 5.29
CA SER A 223 -9.40 -12.11 4.58
C SER A 223 -8.79 -10.73 4.84
N ASN A 224 -8.17 -10.14 3.82
CA ASN A 224 -7.75 -8.72 3.85
C ASN A 224 -8.93 -7.76 4.06
N VAL A 225 -10.16 -8.20 3.81
CA VAL A 225 -11.36 -7.37 3.94
C VAL A 225 -11.79 -7.22 5.39
N ASP A 226 -11.61 -8.26 6.22
CA ASP A 226 -12.09 -8.31 7.60
C ASP A 226 -10.99 -7.99 8.63
N ALA A 227 -9.73 -7.92 8.19
CA ALA A 227 -8.57 -7.58 9.01
C ALA A 227 -8.71 -6.25 9.79
N TYR A 228 -9.53 -5.30 9.32
CA TYR A 228 -9.76 -4.05 10.06
C TYR A 228 -10.46 -4.26 11.41
N MET A 229 -11.19 -5.38 11.58
CA MET A 229 -11.89 -5.71 12.82
C MET A 229 -10.94 -5.95 14.00
N THR A 230 -9.65 -6.20 13.76
CA THR A 230 -8.64 -6.28 14.83
C THR A 230 -8.53 -4.99 15.63
N GLY A 231 -8.94 -3.85 15.06
CA GLY A 231 -8.92 -2.57 15.73
C GLY A 231 -10.06 -2.31 16.71
N HIS A 232 -11.02 -3.23 16.84
CA HIS A 232 -12.11 -3.15 17.81
C HIS A 232 -11.82 -4.00 19.04
N GLU A 233 -10.87 -3.54 19.85
CA GLU A 233 -10.39 -4.23 21.04
C GLU A 233 -10.97 -3.60 22.31
N LEU A 234 -11.51 -4.43 23.19
CA LEU A 234 -12.01 -4.06 24.51
C LEU A 234 -11.37 -4.97 25.55
N ASP A 235 -10.73 -4.39 26.57
CA ASP A 235 -10.02 -5.11 27.64
C ASP A 235 -9.09 -6.22 27.10
N GLY A 236 -8.27 -5.91 26.09
CA GLY A 236 -7.34 -6.88 25.48
C GLY A 236 -7.98 -7.95 24.58
N ARG A 237 -9.29 -7.88 24.31
CA ARG A 237 -10.03 -8.86 23.49
C ARG A 237 -10.60 -8.19 22.25
N ILE A 238 -10.40 -8.81 21.09
CA ILE A 238 -11.03 -8.35 19.86
C ILE A 238 -12.50 -8.75 19.92
N ILE A 239 -13.40 -7.78 20.03
CA ILE A 239 -14.84 -8.02 20.12
C ILE A 239 -15.46 -7.65 18.78
N PHE A 240 -16.39 -8.47 18.28
CA PHE A 240 -17.18 -8.12 17.10
C PHE A 240 -18.02 -6.86 17.38
N PRO A 241 -17.88 -5.79 16.58
CA PRO A 241 -18.56 -4.53 16.85
C PRO A 241 -20.08 -4.67 16.81
N ALA A 242 -20.79 -3.99 17.72
CA ALA A 242 -22.26 -3.93 17.68
C ALA A 242 -22.78 -3.37 16.34
N ALA A 243 -22.07 -2.37 15.80
CA ALA A 243 -22.30 -1.82 14.45
C ALA A 243 -22.22 -2.89 13.34
N GLY A 244 -21.41 -3.94 13.54
CA GLY A 244 -21.26 -5.03 12.59
C GLY A 244 -22.54 -5.84 12.39
N TYR A 245 -23.35 -6.02 13.44
CA TYR A 245 -24.62 -6.74 13.34
C TYR A 245 -25.60 -6.05 12.39
N PHE A 246 -25.68 -4.72 12.43
CA PHE A 246 -26.48 -3.95 11.48
C PHE A 246 -26.01 -4.18 10.04
N VAL A 247 -24.69 -4.16 9.81
CA VAL A 247 -24.13 -4.38 8.47
C VAL A 247 -24.41 -5.81 7.97
N LEU A 248 -24.36 -6.82 8.83
CA LEU A 248 -24.69 -8.20 8.49
C LEU A 248 -26.15 -8.34 8.06
N ALA A 249 -27.09 -7.85 8.87
CA ALA A 249 -28.52 -7.87 8.56
C ALA A 249 -28.84 -7.06 7.29
N TRP A 250 -28.21 -5.89 7.13
CA TRP A 250 -28.38 -5.04 5.95
C TRP A 250 -27.89 -5.71 4.66
N LYS A 251 -26.69 -6.31 4.68
CA LYS A 251 -26.14 -7.06 3.54
C LYS A 251 -27.06 -8.22 3.16
N TYR A 252 -27.59 -8.96 4.14
CA TYR A 252 -28.53 -10.05 3.88
C TYR A 252 -29.81 -9.54 3.20
N LEU A 253 -30.42 -8.47 3.74
CA LEU A 253 -31.64 -7.91 3.19
C LEU A 253 -31.44 -7.40 1.75
N ALA A 254 -30.30 -6.77 1.48
CA ALA A 254 -29.95 -6.27 0.15
C ALA A 254 -29.60 -7.39 -0.85
N LYS A 255 -28.96 -8.47 -0.40
CA LYS A 255 -28.71 -9.67 -1.22
C LYS A 255 -30.03 -10.23 -1.78
N ARG A 256 -31.10 -10.16 -0.99
CA ARG A 256 -32.45 -10.57 -1.41
C ARG A 256 -33.09 -9.65 -2.47
N SER A 257 -32.76 -8.36 -2.48
CA SER A 257 -33.25 -7.42 -3.50
C SER A 257 -32.40 -7.40 -4.78
N GLY A 258 -31.29 -8.13 -4.81
CA GLY A 258 -30.36 -8.16 -5.95
C GLY A 258 -29.62 -6.84 -6.17
N LYS A 259 -29.69 -5.90 -5.22
CA LYS A 259 -29.02 -4.60 -5.27
C LYS A 259 -27.82 -4.57 -4.30
N PRO A 260 -26.78 -3.78 -4.58
CA PRO A 260 -25.71 -3.58 -3.62
C PRO A 260 -26.26 -2.91 -2.35
N TYR A 261 -25.83 -3.37 -1.18
CA TYR A 261 -26.42 -2.93 0.10
C TYR A 261 -26.35 -1.42 0.33
N LYS A 262 -25.33 -0.74 -0.19
CA LYS A 262 -25.18 0.73 -0.10
C LYS A 262 -26.27 1.52 -0.82
N GLU A 263 -26.99 0.90 -1.76
CA GLU A 263 -28.10 1.52 -2.50
C GLU A 263 -29.47 1.17 -1.92
N VAL A 264 -29.51 0.40 -0.84
CA VAL A 264 -30.76 -0.06 -0.19
C VAL A 264 -30.90 0.65 1.14
N PRO A 265 -31.68 1.73 1.26
CA PRO A 265 -31.93 2.34 2.56
C PRO A 265 -32.76 1.39 3.43
N VAL A 266 -32.39 1.26 4.70
CA VAL A 266 -33.01 0.33 5.65
C VAL A 266 -33.30 1.03 6.97
N ILE A 267 -34.34 0.56 7.65
CA ILE A 267 -34.73 0.99 8.98
C ILE A 267 -34.59 -0.20 9.91
N PHE A 268 -33.96 0.05 11.06
CA PHE A 268 -33.83 -0.90 12.15
C PHE A 268 -34.74 -0.47 13.29
N GLU A 269 -35.51 -1.42 13.80
CA GLU A 269 -36.43 -1.23 14.92
C GLU A 269 -36.09 -2.28 15.99
N ASP A 270 -36.21 -1.91 17.27
CA ASP A 270 -36.11 -2.81 18.41
C ASP A 270 -34.84 -3.70 18.44
N MET A 271 -33.67 -3.08 18.21
CA MET A 271 -32.40 -3.79 18.23
C MET A 271 -32.00 -4.22 19.64
N ILE A 272 -31.76 -5.51 19.84
CA ILE A 272 -31.33 -6.12 21.10
C ILE A 272 -30.02 -6.87 20.88
N PHE A 273 -29.02 -6.55 21.70
CA PHE A 273 -27.73 -7.25 21.74
C PHE A 273 -27.71 -8.21 22.93
N HIS A 274 -27.71 -9.51 22.67
CA HIS A 274 -27.77 -10.54 23.70
C HIS A 274 -26.39 -10.87 24.26
N ARG A 275 -25.36 -10.87 23.41
CA ARG A 275 -23.98 -11.14 23.81
C ARG A 275 -22.95 -10.54 22.86
N ALA A 276 -21.79 -10.23 23.43
CA ALA A 276 -20.59 -9.90 22.66
C ALA A 276 -19.94 -11.19 22.11
N ILE A 277 -19.49 -11.15 20.86
CA ILE A 277 -18.74 -12.25 20.23
C ILE A 277 -17.27 -11.88 20.21
N ILE A 278 -16.42 -12.73 20.77
CA ILE A 278 -14.97 -12.54 20.77
C ILE A 278 -14.41 -13.13 19.48
N LEU A 279 -13.67 -12.32 18.72
CA LEU A 279 -13.03 -12.74 17.49
C LEU A 279 -11.67 -13.40 17.78
N SER A 280 -11.47 -14.58 17.21
CA SER A 280 -10.18 -15.27 17.25
C SER A 280 -9.24 -14.70 16.19
N LYS A 281 -7.96 -14.56 16.53
CA LYS A 281 -6.90 -14.22 15.55
C LYS A 281 -6.59 -15.38 14.59
N SER A 282 -7.02 -16.59 14.95
CA SER A 282 -6.80 -17.81 14.17
C SER A 282 -8.13 -18.49 13.87
N GLY A 283 -8.40 -18.68 12.59
CA GLY A 283 -9.56 -19.37 12.08
C GLY A 283 -10.82 -18.50 11.91
N PRO A 284 -11.72 -18.91 11.01
CA PRO A 284 -12.94 -18.18 10.71
C PRO A 284 -14.02 -18.36 11.78
N ILE A 285 -14.77 -17.29 12.05
CA ILE A 285 -16.01 -17.31 12.82
C ILE A 285 -17.19 -17.21 11.88
N ARG A 286 -18.21 -18.04 12.10
CA ARG A 286 -19.40 -18.12 11.26
C ARG A 286 -20.62 -17.55 11.97
N PHE A 287 -21.20 -16.54 11.35
CA PHE A 287 -22.47 -15.95 11.74
C PHE A 287 -23.57 -16.50 10.86
N LEU A 288 -24.65 -16.98 11.48
CA LEU A 288 -25.88 -17.34 10.80
C LEU A 288 -26.84 -16.15 10.91
N VAL A 289 -27.22 -15.58 9.77
CA VAL A 289 -28.17 -14.47 9.69
C VAL A 289 -29.48 -15.02 9.15
N SER A 290 -30.54 -14.90 9.94
CA SER A 290 -31.89 -15.30 9.56
C SER A 290 -32.80 -14.08 9.59
N ILE A 291 -33.59 -13.86 8.52
CA ILE A 291 -34.56 -12.76 8.46
C ILE A 291 -35.91 -13.29 7.98
N MET A 292 -36.93 -13.16 8.82
CA MET A 292 -38.31 -13.49 8.50
C MET A 292 -38.85 -12.54 7.42
N ARG A 293 -39.44 -13.12 6.36
CA ARG A 293 -39.86 -12.35 5.17
C ARG A 293 -40.97 -11.35 5.46
N THR A 294 -41.93 -11.72 6.29
CA THR A 294 -43.16 -10.95 6.50
C THR A 294 -43.03 -9.94 7.63
N SER A 295 -42.46 -10.34 8.77
CA SER A 295 -42.30 -9.47 9.93
C SER A 295 -41.05 -8.59 9.86
N GLY A 296 -40.06 -8.95 9.05
CA GLY A 296 -38.74 -8.31 9.05
C GLY A 296 -37.90 -8.62 10.29
N GLU A 297 -38.37 -9.51 11.18
CA GLU A 297 -37.61 -9.93 12.35
C GLU A 297 -36.37 -10.71 11.93
N PHE A 298 -35.23 -10.32 12.48
CA PHE A 298 -33.97 -10.97 12.21
C PHE A 298 -33.28 -11.42 13.49
N GLU A 299 -32.54 -12.51 13.34
CA GLU A 299 -31.67 -13.06 14.36
C GLU A 299 -30.30 -13.33 13.75
N ILE A 300 -29.26 -12.94 14.49
CA ILE A 300 -27.87 -13.25 14.16
C ILE A 300 -27.36 -14.16 15.25
N SER A 301 -26.98 -15.38 14.88
CA SER A 301 -26.45 -16.38 15.80
C SER A 301 -25.03 -16.80 15.42
N GLU A 302 -24.29 -17.25 16.41
CA GLU A 302 -22.94 -17.81 16.28
C GLU A 302 -22.94 -19.13 17.07
N ALA A 303 -22.42 -20.21 16.47
CA ALA A 303 -22.42 -21.55 17.06
C ALA A 303 -23.78 -21.97 17.68
N GLY A 304 -24.90 -21.60 17.04
CA GLY A 304 -26.26 -21.92 17.48
C GLY A 304 -26.81 -21.07 18.63
N LYS A 305 -26.09 -20.05 19.09
CA LYS A 305 -26.56 -19.11 20.13
C LYS A 305 -26.77 -17.71 19.56
N VAL A 306 -27.92 -17.11 19.82
CA VAL A 306 -28.26 -15.75 19.36
C VAL A 306 -27.28 -14.74 19.97
N ALA A 307 -26.75 -13.85 19.12
CA ALA A 307 -25.87 -12.75 19.47
C ALA A 307 -26.60 -11.41 19.42
N ALA A 308 -27.45 -11.20 18.41
CA ALA A 308 -28.27 -10.02 18.25
C ALA A 308 -29.61 -10.36 17.58
N SER A 309 -30.65 -9.61 17.90
CA SER A 309 -31.97 -9.71 17.28
C SER A 309 -32.58 -8.33 17.09
N GLY A 310 -33.52 -8.20 16.17
CA GLY A 310 -34.28 -6.96 15.98
C GLY A 310 -35.20 -7.08 14.79
N ARG A 311 -35.71 -5.95 14.31
CA ARG A 311 -36.50 -5.88 13.08
C ARG A 311 -35.81 -5.00 12.06
N ILE A 312 -35.79 -5.43 10.80
CA ILE A 312 -35.25 -4.68 9.68
C ILE A 312 -36.25 -4.64 8.52
N ARG A 313 -36.44 -3.45 7.95
CA ARG A 313 -37.26 -3.23 6.75
C ARG A 313 -36.56 -2.26 5.79
N MET A 314 -36.96 -2.28 4.52
CA MET A 314 -36.51 -1.26 3.58
C MET A 314 -37.24 0.05 3.87
N ALA A 315 -36.52 1.17 3.79
CA ALA A 315 -37.11 2.49 3.96
C ALA A 315 -37.96 2.85 2.72
N GLU A 316 -39.11 3.48 2.94
CA GLU A 316 -39.91 4.04 1.86
C GLU A 316 -39.34 5.40 1.41
N GLU A 317 -39.57 5.80 0.15
CA GLU A 317 -39.02 7.01 -0.49
C GLU A 317 -39.28 8.32 0.29
N ARG A 318 -40.25 8.33 1.21
CA ARG A 318 -40.65 9.49 2.02
C ARG A 318 -40.07 9.50 3.44
N GLU A 319 -39.38 8.45 3.86
CA GLU A 319 -38.80 8.33 5.21
C GLU A 319 -37.35 8.87 5.26
N VAL A 320 -37.15 10.13 4.85
CA VAL A 320 -35.85 10.81 4.96
C VAL A 320 -35.68 11.34 6.39
N VAL A 321 -34.98 10.59 7.24
CA VAL A 321 -34.85 10.87 8.70
C VAL A 321 -33.80 11.96 9.02
N LEU A 322 -32.96 12.36 8.07
CA LEU A 322 -32.04 13.48 8.27
C LEU A 322 -32.76 14.81 8.01
N GLU A 323 -33.66 15.19 8.91
CA GLU A 323 -34.43 16.44 8.85
C GLU A 323 -33.58 17.71 9.01
N LYS A 324 -32.29 17.58 9.29
CA LYS A 324 -31.38 18.72 9.50
C LYS A 324 -30.27 18.69 8.48
N GLU A 325 -30.09 19.84 7.81
CA GLU A 325 -28.83 20.11 7.11
C GLU A 325 -27.66 19.84 8.06
N PRO A 326 -26.53 19.29 7.57
CA PRO A 326 -25.35 19.11 8.40
C PRO A 326 -25.06 20.45 9.10
N PRO A 327 -24.87 20.45 10.44
CA PRO A 327 -24.61 21.69 11.15
C PRO A 327 -23.43 22.40 10.48
N GLY A 328 -23.62 23.69 10.19
CA GLY A 328 -22.56 24.52 9.64
C GLY A 328 -21.30 24.48 10.51
N PRO A 329 -20.15 24.94 10.00
CA PRO A 329 -18.93 25.01 10.80
C PRO A 329 -19.23 25.69 12.14
N PRO A 330 -18.77 25.11 13.27
CA PRO A 330 -19.10 25.63 14.58
C PRO A 330 -18.75 27.11 14.66
N ALA A 331 -19.63 27.92 15.25
CA ALA A 331 -19.33 29.30 15.54
C ALA A 331 -17.99 29.35 16.29
N GLN A 332 -17.16 30.33 15.95
CA GLN A 332 -15.71 30.43 16.20
C GLN A 332 -15.27 30.46 17.68
N VAL A 333 -16.12 30.00 18.61
CA VAL A 333 -15.95 30.02 20.06
C VAL A 333 -16.36 28.67 20.68
N VAL A 334 -15.86 27.55 20.16
CA VAL A 334 -15.82 26.32 20.97
C VAL A 334 -14.51 26.38 21.77
N GLY A 335 -14.55 27.00 22.94
CA GLY A 335 -13.36 27.21 23.78
C GLY A 335 -12.73 25.92 24.32
N PHE A 336 -13.40 24.77 24.16
CA PHE A 336 -12.97 23.48 24.69
C PHE A 336 -13.39 22.35 23.72
N GLU A 337 -12.57 22.09 22.71
CA GLU A 337 -12.69 20.92 21.82
C GLU A 337 -11.72 19.84 22.29
N LEU A 338 -12.17 18.58 22.38
CA LEU A 338 -11.27 17.44 22.50
C LEU A 338 -10.77 17.06 21.11
N ASP A 339 -9.47 16.87 20.98
CA ASP A 339 -8.89 16.28 19.78
C ASP A 339 -9.05 14.74 19.78
N ALA A 340 -8.81 14.12 18.62
CA ALA A 340 -8.89 12.67 18.49
C ALA A 340 -8.01 11.92 19.51
N ASN A 341 -6.82 12.44 19.83
CA ASN A 341 -5.89 11.76 20.73
C ASN A 341 -6.44 11.74 22.14
N ASP A 342 -6.98 12.85 22.62
CA ASP A 342 -7.58 12.98 23.95
C ASP A 342 -8.82 12.08 24.06
N ILE A 343 -9.65 12.03 23.01
CA ILE A 343 -10.84 11.16 22.96
C ILE A 343 -10.44 9.69 23.10
N TYR A 344 -9.52 9.20 22.25
CA TYR A 344 -9.12 7.79 22.30
C TYR A 344 -8.26 7.46 23.51
N LYS A 345 -7.56 8.43 24.10
CA LYS A 345 -6.88 8.26 25.38
C LYS A 345 -7.88 8.04 26.51
N GLU A 346 -8.93 8.84 26.60
CA GLU A 346 -10.01 8.67 27.58
C GLU A 346 -10.74 7.34 27.40
N LEU A 347 -11.07 6.98 26.15
CA LEU A 347 -11.68 5.68 25.83
C LEU A 347 -10.77 4.51 26.24
N ARG A 348 -9.47 4.61 25.97
CA ARG A 348 -8.48 3.59 26.36
C ARG A 348 -8.36 3.44 27.88
N LEU A 349 -8.40 4.55 28.63
CA LEU A 349 -8.40 4.51 30.10
C LEU A 349 -9.63 3.78 30.68
N ARG A 350 -10.71 3.69 29.90
CA ARG A 350 -11.94 2.97 30.26
C ARG A 350 -12.02 1.54 29.68
N GLY A 351 -10.94 1.03 29.08
CA GLY A 351 -10.87 -0.32 28.52
C GLY A 351 -11.20 -0.42 27.02
N TYR A 352 -11.48 0.69 26.34
CA TYR A 352 -11.76 0.70 24.90
C TYR A 352 -10.47 0.96 24.10
N GLU A 353 -9.82 -0.11 23.67
CA GLU A 353 -8.53 -0.10 22.96
C GLU A 353 -8.71 0.01 21.44
N TYR A 354 -9.51 0.99 21.00
CA TYR A 354 -9.75 1.18 19.56
C TYR A 354 -8.47 1.53 18.80
N SER A 355 -8.30 0.97 17.60
CA SER A 355 -7.18 1.27 16.71
C SER A 355 -7.56 1.21 15.22
N GLY A 356 -6.71 1.77 14.36
CA GLY A 356 -6.88 1.77 12.92
C GLY A 356 -8.18 2.45 12.49
N LYS A 357 -9.04 1.74 11.75
CA LYS A 357 -10.30 2.30 11.20
C LYS A 357 -11.34 2.62 12.27
N PHE A 358 -11.20 2.10 13.49
CA PHE A 358 -12.09 2.41 14.60
C PHE A 358 -11.76 3.74 15.30
N GLN A 359 -10.68 4.42 14.89
CA GLN A 359 -10.34 5.76 15.34
C GLN A 359 -10.86 6.85 14.39
N SER A 360 -12.17 6.87 14.12
CA SER A 360 -12.77 7.78 13.13
C SER A 360 -13.27 9.13 13.68
N ILE A 361 -13.49 9.25 14.99
CA ILE A 361 -13.82 10.51 15.67
C ILE A 361 -12.63 11.46 15.62
N LEU A 362 -12.80 12.62 14.97
CA LEU A 362 -11.73 13.61 14.79
C LEU A 362 -11.70 14.68 15.88
N LYS A 363 -12.89 15.11 16.32
CA LYS A 363 -13.09 16.14 17.35
C LYS A 363 -14.39 15.85 18.09
N ALA A 364 -14.46 16.24 19.34
CA ALA A 364 -15.68 16.23 20.13
C ALA A 364 -15.81 17.53 20.93
N ASP A 365 -17.02 18.07 21.00
CA ASP A 365 -17.32 19.21 21.85
C ASP A 365 -17.48 18.74 23.31
N LEU A 366 -16.88 19.47 24.25
CA LEU A 366 -17.03 19.23 25.69
C LEU A 366 -18.35 19.80 26.25
N GLN A 367 -19.07 20.62 25.49
CA GLN A 367 -20.35 21.23 25.90
C GLN A 367 -21.57 20.35 25.57
N GLY A 368 -21.51 19.06 25.90
CA GLY A 368 -22.69 18.18 25.91
C GLY A 368 -23.67 18.44 27.06
N GLY A 369 -23.70 19.66 27.62
CA GLY A 369 -24.59 20.07 28.71
C GLY A 369 -25.18 21.45 28.42
N ASP A 370 -26.29 21.78 29.09
CA ASP A 370 -27.03 23.04 28.92
C ASP A 370 -26.09 24.26 28.77
N PRO A 371 -26.44 25.23 27.89
CA PRO A 371 -25.57 26.35 27.56
C PRO A 371 -25.10 27.08 28.83
N LYS A 372 -23.79 27.06 29.09
CA LYS A 372 -23.20 27.71 30.26
C LYS A 372 -23.45 29.21 30.21
N LYS A 373 -24.11 29.75 31.23
CA LYS A 373 -24.38 31.19 31.37
C LYS A 373 -23.26 31.87 32.16
N LYS A 374 -22.70 32.97 31.65
CA LYS A 374 -21.79 33.83 32.42
C LYS A 374 -22.56 34.45 33.60
N THR A 375 -22.08 34.24 34.82
CA THR A 375 -22.66 34.77 36.06
C THR A 375 -21.54 35.28 36.95
N GLU A 376 -21.81 36.35 37.70
CA GLU A 376 -20.89 36.87 38.74
C GLU A 376 -20.98 36.06 40.03
N TYR A 377 -22.08 35.31 40.21
CA TYR A 377 -22.35 34.51 41.40
C TYR A 377 -22.51 33.04 40.99
N ALA A 378 -21.53 32.21 41.34
CA ALA A 378 -21.54 30.78 41.10
C ALA A 378 -21.00 30.03 42.33
N PHE A 379 -21.42 28.78 42.50
CA PHE A 379 -20.91 27.86 43.51
C PHE A 379 -20.57 26.52 42.86
N LEU A 380 -19.62 25.79 43.43
CA LEU A 380 -19.18 24.49 42.92
C LEU A 380 -19.98 23.39 43.63
N ASN A 381 -20.55 22.44 42.88
CA ASN A 381 -21.22 21.28 43.47
C ASN A 381 -21.20 20.07 42.51
N VAL A 382 -21.56 18.88 42.99
CA VAL A 382 -21.75 17.68 42.15
C VAL A 382 -23.19 17.61 41.66
N GLN A 383 -23.39 17.26 40.38
CA GLN A 383 -24.72 17.03 39.83
C GLN A 383 -25.33 15.73 40.37
N THR A 384 -24.52 14.69 40.52
CA THR A 384 -24.91 13.41 41.08
C THR A 384 -24.13 13.18 42.37
N ARG A 385 -24.83 13.11 43.51
CA ARG A 385 -24.21 12.90 44.82
C ARG A 385 -23.40 11.59 44.82
N GLY A 386 -22.14 11.65 45.22
CA GLY A 386 -21.25 10.48 45.23
C GLY A 386 -20.38 10.31 43.99
N ASP A 387 -20.67 11.05 42.91
CA ASP A 387 -19.89 11.00 41.67
C ASP A 387 -19.12 12.30 41.43
N LEU A 388 -17.83 12.28 41.77
CA LEU A 388 -16.92 13.41 41.56
C LEU A 388 -16.74 13.80 40.09
N SER A 389 -17.01 12.89 39.15
CA SER A 389 -16.91 13.22 37.72
C SER A 389 -17.99 14.21 37.27
N THR A 390 -19.01 14.42 38.11
CA THR A 390 -20.11 15.37 37.87
C THR A 390 -19.94 16.72 38.59
N LEU A 391 -18.73 16.99 39.13
CA LEU A 391 -18.41 18.26 39.80
C LEU A 391 -18.40 19.41 38.79
N GLN A 392 -19.31 20.37 38.94
CA GLN A 392 -19.45 21.51 38.04
C GLN A 392 -19.90 22.79 38.77
N TRP A 393 -19.76 23.92 38.07
CA TRP A 393 -20.21 25.22 38.57
C TRP A 393 -21.70 25.41 38.33
N PHE A 394 -22.42 25.77 39.38
CA PHE A 394 -23.83 26.14 39.35
C PHE A 394 -23.98 27.64 39.56
N ALA A 395 -24.92 28.28 38.84
CA ALA A 395 -25.25 29.68 39.08
C ALA A 395 -25.93 29.80 40.45
N SER A 396 -25.46 30.74 41.28
CA SER A 396 -26.08 31.03 42.57
C SER A 396 -27.49 31.59 42.37
N PRO A 397 -28.51 31.10 43.09
CA PRO A 397 -29.83 31.71 43.10
C PRO A 397 -29.85 33.05 43.88
N LEU A 398 -28.79 33.36 44.62
CA LEU A 398 -28.65 34.59 45.40
C LEU A 398 -27.86 35.63 44.61
N SER A 399 -28.52 36.70 44.18
CA SER A 399 -27.88 37.90 43.62
C SER A 399 -27.64 38.91 44.73
N CYS A 400 -26.41 39.00 45.23
CA CYS A 400 -26.05 39.97 46.26
C CYS A 400 -25.71 41.31 45.60
N THR A 401 -26.59 42.31 45.67
CA THR A 401 -26.30 43.68 45.22
C THR A 401 -25.37 44.37 46.21
N ILE A 402 -24.05 44.27 46.01
CA ILE A 402 -23.06 45.02 46.78
C ILE A 402 -22.82 46.38 46.06
N PRO A 403 -22.76 47.53 46.76
CA PRO A 403 -22.45 48.81 46.15
C PRO A 403 -21.10 48.79 45.43
N VAL A 404 -21.07 49.37 44.22
CA VAL A 404 -20.00 49.27 43.20
C VAL A 404 -18.64 49.85 43.63
N SER A 405 -18.52 50.43 44.83
CA SER A 405 -17.31 51.16 45.25
C SER A 405 -16.36 50.43 46.19
N SER A 406 -16.57 49.14 46.49
CA SER A 406 -15.57 48.38 47.27
C SER A 406 -15.44 46.93 46.81
N THR A 407 -14.41 46.65 46.03
CA THR A 407 -13.89 45.29 45.87
C THR A 407 -13.36 44.82 47.22
N LEU A 408 -14.11 43.97 47.94
CA LEU A 408 -13.73 43.51 49.27
C LEU A 408 -12.60 42.47 49.24
N CYS A 409 -12.59 41.58 48.23
CA CYS A 409 -11.55 40.57 48.03
C CYS A 409 -11.65 40.01 46.60
N SER A 410 -10.51 39.69 45.97
CA SER A 410 -10.45 38.92 44.71
C SER A 410 -9.87 37.55 44.99
N VAL A 411 -10.66 36.51 44.76
CA VAL A 411 -10.23 35.11 44.96
C VAL A 411 -9.67 34.58 43.63
N TYR A 412 -8.35 34.46 43.57
CA TYR A 412 -7.65 33.90 42.39
C TYR A 412 -7.53 32.38 42.44
N TYR A 413 -7.53 31.81 43.65
CA TYR A 413 -7.41 30.39 43.91
C TYR A 413 -8.08 30.06 45.24
N ALA A 414 -8.92 29.01 45.25
CA ALA A 414 -9.48 28.43 46.46
C ALA A 414 -9.11 26.94 46.48
N PRO A 415 -8.31 26.47 47.46
CA PRO A 415 -7.99 25.06 47.57
C PRO A 415 -9.24 24.27 47.95
N LEU A 416 -9.43 23.11 47.32
CA LEU A 416 -10.44 22.14 47.75
C LEU A 416 -9.92 21.42 49.00
N ASN A 417 -10.66 21.54 50.10
CA ASN A 417 -10.33 20.86 51.35
C ASN A 417 -10.84 19.41 51.33
N PHE A 418 -10.21 18.55 52.14
CA PHE A 418 -10.63 17.15 52.32
C PHE A 418 -12.12 17.02 52.65
N HIS A 419 -12.64 17.99 53.41
CA HIS A 419 -14.05 18.07 53.75
C HIS A 419 -14.97 18.24 52.53
N ASP A 420 -14.61 19.08 51.55
CA ASP A 420 -15.41 19.31 50.34
C ASP A 420 -15.46 18.03 49.49
N VAL A 421 -14.33 17.32 49.42
CA VAL A 421 -14.23 16.02 48.73
C VAL A 421 -15.12 14.98 49.43
N MET A 422 -15.16 14.96 50.76
CA MET A 422 -16.00 14.05 51.52
C MET A 422 -17.50 14.34 51.38
N LEU A 423 -17.90 15.62 51.30
CA LEU A 423 -19.27 16.05 50.99
C LEU A 423 -19.67 15.67 49.56
N ALA A 424 -18.83 16.00 48.58
CA ALA A 424 -19.08 15.71 47.17
C ALA A 424 -19.16 14.21 46.87
N THR A 425 -18.33 13.40 47.53
CA THR A 425 -18.39 11.92 47.46
C THR A 425 -19.54 11.31 48.27
N GLY A 426 -20.39 12.12 48.91
CA GLY A 426 -21.55 11.65 49.65
C GLY A 426 -21.23 10.88 50.93
N LYS A 427 -19.95 10.84 51.35
CA LYS A 427 -19.49 10.15 52.57
C LYS A 427 -19.86 10.91 53.85
N ILE A 428 -20.27 12.17 53.73
CA ILE A 428 -20.82 13.00 54.82
C ILE A 428 -22.24 13.44 54.41
N ALA A 429 -23.16 13.47 55.37
CA ALA A 429 -24.53 13.97 55.15
C ALA A 429 -24.55 15.52 55.18
N PRO A 430 -25.33 16.19 54.31
CA PRO A 430 -25.46 17.65 54.33
C PRO A 430 -25.97 18.19 55.67
N GLU A 431 -26.69 17.37 56.43
CA GLU A 431 -27.27 17.71 57.73
C GLU A 431 -26.23 17.77 58.87
N ALA A 432 -25.00 17.31 58.63
CA ALA A 432 -23.88 17.48 59.57
C ALA A 432 -23.27 18.91 59.53
N LEU A 433 -23.89 19.84 58.79
CA LEU A 433 -23.44 21.23 58.59
C LEU A 433 -24.05 22.23 59.61
N SER A 434 -24.68 21.75 60.69
CA SER A 434 -25.22 22.61 61.77
C SER A 434 -24.17 23.04 62.77
#